data_AF-A0A1F5B2Z4-F1
#
_entry.id   AF-A0A1F5B2Z4-F1
#
_cell.length_a   1.000
_cell.length_b   1.000
_cell.length_c   1.000
_cell.angle_alpha   90.00
_cell.angle_beta   90.00
_cell.angle_gamma   90.00
#
_symmetry.space_group_name_H-M   'P 1'
#
loop_
_entity.id
_entity.type
_entity.pdbx_description
1 polymer ?
#
loop_
_entity_poly.entity_id
_entity_poly.type
_entity_poly.pdbx_seq_one_letter_code
_entity_poly.pdbx_strand_id
1 'polypeptide(L)'
;MKRGFLVRARKAISFLASFFTVRGLEESRAKKAAVLFIIPLLVFLFYLSFMKGVQASFGGDYARFMHFVRVRLENFDQVFWNVDPPLLFDNSDFEKGTLENWTPEGEAFLYQPVREENLKANERPFFINAQGLCFVGTYDKYGGVSQGDGPEGRLLSVPFIIEQGRIGFLLGGGRTDLEHGLGRQAATLEVEGRVVREDTGRNLERMNLRVWDVRPWVGREARIALIDGPSERPFFRHLNADWFHYYRENEIRMSLPAEEGGYDGQFYYFLAHDPFLTRVKDDPRRALLYLDHPAYRAGRIGFPLLVRLVSLGDADRFPAVMVWLVVLSHFAGAFFFLRIILFYKKSPLWAFLYVLVPGFHLSLFFGLPESLCLAFLLGGLSFYLRRRFLPAALLLAASILVREMGLVAVAAAAGYELFRRKDLKATLWVGSSVLPYALWKAFLTARLYGLYGLETFFHRGDVLTLPFAGFAELFRKVSAGTYQADLVPTAIFYPFLLVLAVIFAWILVVRTRNVLTLGLALYALAAVSLNYAKMWVHMDNGIRASYEVFLFLVLAFVSQEKPARPWLKFGLLGFYAAVLVFSVFVLYTGLFFRGVFF
;
A
#
# COMPACT_ATOMS: atom_id res chain seq x y z
N MET A 1 43.83 -26.60 30.26
CA MET A 1 42.59 -25.87 29.91
C MET A 1 42.29 -25.79 28.40
N LYS A 2 43.22 -25.35 27.52
CA LYS A 2 42.95 -25.18 26.06
C LYS A 2 42.51 -26.45 25.30
N ARG A 3 43.03 -27.64 25.64
CA ARG A 3 42.62 -28.93 25.00
C ARG A 3 41.16 -29.33 25.29
N GLY A 4 40.66 -29.07 26.50
CA GLY A 4 39.28 -29.41 26.89
C GLY A 4 38.23 -28.52 26.21
N PHE A 5 38.56 -27.25 25.97
CA PHE A 5 37.72 -26.31 25.23
C PHE A 5 37.60 -26.70 23.75
N LEU A 6 38.71 -27.02 23.10
CA LEU A 6 38.74 -27.49 21.70
C LEU A 6 37.95 -28.78 21.50
N VAL A 7 38.03 -29.75 22.44
CA VAL A 7 37.25 -30.99 22.37
C VAL A 7 35.76 -30.74 22.58
N ARG A 8 35.38 -29.87 23.52
CA ARG A 8 33.97 -29.46 23.72
C ARG A 8 33.42 -28.71 22.51
N ALA A 9 34.19 -27.79 21.92
CA ALA A 9 33.81 -27.08 20.70
C ALA A 9 33.64 -28.03 19.52
N ARG A 10 34.56 -28.99 19.32
CA ARG A 10 34.45 -30.00 18.25
C ARG A 10 33.24 -30.92 18.45
N LYS A 11 32.95 -31.33 19.69
CA LYS A 11 31.73 -32.10 20.02
C LYS A 11 30.47 -31.27 19.82
N ALA A 12 30.46 -29.99 20.18
CA ALA A 12 29.33 -29.10 19.96
C ALA A 12 29.09 -28.86 18.46
N ILE A 13 30.14 -28.63 17.67
CA ILE A 13 30.06 -28.48 16.21
C ILE A 13 29.59 -29.78 15.56
N SER A 14 30.12 -30.94 15.97
CA SER A 14 29.68 -32.25 15.48
C SER A 14 28.22 -32.54 15.85
N PHE A 15 27.81 -32.20 17.07
CA PHE A 15 26.43 -32.31 17.52
C PHE A 15 25.50 -31.42 16.70
N LEU A 16 25.82 -30.12 16.54
CA LEU A 16 25.06 -29.18 15.71
C LEU A 16 25.00 -29.63 14.25
N ALA A 17 26.12 -30.07 13.68
CA ALA A 17 26.18 -30.60 12.32
C ALA A 17 25.29 -31.83 12.16
N SER A 18 25.28 -32.75 13.14
CA SER A 18 24.41 -33.93 13.15
C SER A 18 22.93 -33.57 13.32
N PHE A 19 22.63 -32.51 14.10
CA PHE A 19 21.29 -32.05 14.45
C PHE A 19 20.51 -31.53 13.23
N PHE A 20 21.21 -30.94 12.27
CA PHE A 20 20.64 -30.45 11.01
C PHE A 20 20.80 -31.44 9.84
N THR A 21 21.16 -32.70 10.09
CA THR A 21 21.18 -33.72 9.01
C THR A 21 19.80 -34.29 8.77
N VAL A 22 19.50 -34.60 7.50
CA VAL A 22 18.24 -35.26 7.11
C VAL A 22 18.06 -36.58 7.86
N ARG A 23 19.13 -37.38 7.94
CA ARG A 23 19.14 -38.67 8.65
C ARG A 23 18.79 -38.51 10.13
N GLY A 24 19.41 -37.55 10.82
CA GLY A 24 19.11 -37.28 12.23
C GLY A 24 17.67 -36.80 12.49
N LEU A 25 17.01 -36.18 11.50
CA LEU A 25 15.62 -35.73 11.61
C LEU A 25 14.60 -36.84 11.31
N GLU A 26 14.94 -37.83 10.50
CA GLU A 26 14.09 -39.00 10.27
C GLU A 26 14.08 -39.93 11.51
N GLU A 27 15.22 -40.03 12.20
CA GLU A 27 15.39 -40.88 13.38
C GLU A 27 14.73 -40.32 14.66
N SER A 28 14.37 -39.03 14.71
CA SER A 28 13.78 -38.40 15.92
C SER A 28 12.70 -37.37 15.62
N ARG A 29 11.46 -37.69 16.04
CA ARG A 29 10.33 -36.74 16.00
C ARG A 29 10.59 -35.48 16.81
N ALA A 30 11.25 -35.60 17.97
CA ALA A 30 11.61 -34.47 18.82
C ALA A 30 12.61 -33.53 18.14
N LYS A 31 13.67 -34.07 17.51
CA LYS A 31 14.61 -33.26 16.73
C LYS A 31 13.92 -32.56 15.57
N LYS A 32 13.03 -33.26 14.86
CA LYS A 32 12.26 -32.68 13.75
C LYS A 32 11.35 -31.53 14.22
N ALA A 33 10.65 -31.70 15.34
CA ALA A 33 9.84 -30.65 15.94
C ALA A 33 10.68 -29.45 16.38
N ALA A 34 11.82 -29.71 17.03
CA ALA A 34 12.76 -28.66 17.43
C ALA A 34 13.29 -27.87 16.22
N VAL A 35 13.70 -28.53 15.14
CA VAL A 35 14.17 -27.85 13.91
C VAL A 35 13.04 -27.07 13.23
N LEU A 36 11.83 -27.62 13.19
CA LEU A 36 10.65 -26.92 12.67
C LEU A 36 10.27 -25.68 13.50
N PHE A 37 10.71 -25.55 14.74
CA PHE A 37 10.48 -24.36 15.55
C PHE A 37 11.68 -23.40 15.56
N ILE A 38 12.89 -23.91 15.79
CA ILE A 38 14.11 -23.11 15.95
C ILE A 38 14.45 -22.32 14.69
N ILE A 39 14.41 -22.93 13.50
CA ILE A 39 14.77 -22.22 12.27
C ILE A 39 13.78 -21.08 11.99
N PRO A 40 12.45 -21.30 11.98
CA PRO A 40 11.50 -20.20 11.83
C PRO A 40 11.61 -19.14 12.92
N LEU A 41 11.93 -19.52 14.16
CA LEU A 41 12.19 -18.57 15.24
C LEU A 41 13.41 -17.69 14.94
N LEU A 42 14.51 -18.25 14.44
CA LEU A 42 15.69 -17.47 14.06
C LEU A 42 15.40 -16.50 12.91
N VAL A 43 14.61 -16.95 11.90
CA VAL A 43 14.15 -16.07 10.82
C VAL A 43 13.27 -14.94 11.35
N PHE A 44 12.33 -15.27 12.23
CA PHE A 44 11.48 -14.28 12.91
C PHE A 44 12.31 -13.27 13.69
N LEU A 45 13.29 -13.72 14.49
CA LEU A 45 14.14 -12.83 15.28
C LEU A 45 14.99 -11.91 14.38
N PHE A 46 15.47 -12.42 13.24
CA PHE A 46 16.16 -11.60 12.24
C PHE A 46 15.26 -10.46 11.73
N TYR A 47 14.04 -10.78 11.28
CA TYR A 47 13.11 -9.76 10.78
C TYR A 47 12.53 -8.86 11.87
N LEU A 48 12.36 -9.37 13.09
CA LEU A 48 11.99 -8.55 14.25
C LEU A 48 13.10 -7.55 14.59
N SER A 49 14.38 -7.97 14.52
CA SER A 49 15.51 -7.06 14.73
C SER A 49 15.56 -5.98 13.65
N PHE A 50 15.35 -6.36 12.38
CA PHE A 50 15.25 -5.40 11.28
C PHE A 50 14.10 -4.41 11.53
N MET A 51 12.91 -4.93 11.83
CA MET A 51 11.70 -4.14 12.10
C MET A 51 11.90 -3.16 13.27
N LYS A 52 12.55 -3.59 14.37
CA LYS A 52 12.90 -2.69 15.48
C LYS A 52 13.83 -1.57 15.03
N GLY A 53 14.82 -1.88 14.19
CA GLY A 53 15.69 -0.88 13.58
C GLY A 53 14.92 0.13 12.76
N VAL A 54 14.01 -0.34 11.90
CA VAL A 54 13.15 0.55 11.11
C VAL A 54 12.27 1.41 12.01
N GLN A 55 11.56 0.82 12.98
CA GLN A 55 10.69 1.57 13.91
C GLN A 55 11.46 2.62 14.71
N ALA A 56 12.71 2.33 15.13
CA ALA A 56 13.57 3.29 15.80
C ALA A 56 13.90 4.51 14.91
N SER A 57 14.11 4.30 13.61
CA SER A 57 14.28 5.40 12.63
C SER A 57 13.06 6.31 12.51
N PHE A 58 11.88 5.86 12.96
CA PHE A 58 10.64 6.64 13.03
C PHE A 58 10.31 7.13 14.44
N GLY A 59 11.27 7.10 15.38
CA GLY A 59 11.07 7.55 16.76
C GLY A 59 10.17 6.63 17.60
N GLY A 60 9.99 5.37 17.20
CA GLY A 60 9.16 4.41 17.94
C GLY A 60 7.66 4.48 17.59
N ASP A 61 7.23 5.45 16.80
CA ASP A 61 5.83 5.69 16.45
C ASP A 61 5.38 4.79 15.28
N TYR A 62 4.48 3.83 15.55
CA TYR A 62 3.93 2.91 14.56
C TYR A 62 3.21 3.64 13.41
N ALA A 63 2.59 4.78 13.70
CA ALA A 63 1.93 5.60 12.71
C ALA A 63 2.91 6.48 11.91
N ARG A 64 4.14 6.71 12.36
CA ARG A 64 5.16 7.27 11.44
C ARG A 64 5.79 6.17 10.59
N PHE A 65 5.99 5.00 11.19
CA PHE A 65 6.63 3.86 10.57
C PHE A 65 5.91 3.33 9.32
N MET A 66 4.58 3.26 9.33
CA MET A 66 3.81 2.82 8.15
C MET A 66 3.84 3.83 6.99
N HIS A 67 4.75 4.82 7.04
CA HIS A 67 4.84 5.93 6.09
C HIS A 67 3.49 6.60 5.87
N PHE A 68 2.71 6.76 6.94
CA PHE A 68 1.91 7.97 6.99
C PHE A 68 2.97 9.08 6.99
N VAL A 69 3.12 9.77 5.84
CA VAL A 69 4.20 10.72 5.50
C VAL A 69 4.46 11.70 6.66
N ARG A 70 5.53 12.51 6.61
CA ARG A 70 5.86 13.68 7.49
C ARG A 70 4.71 14.58 7.97
N VAL A 71 3.49 14.34 7.51
CA VAL A 71 2.25 14.69 8.19
C VAL A 71 2.22 13.99 9.56
N ARG A 72 2.59 14.76 10.58
CA ARG A 72 2.12 14.48 11.94
C ARG A 72 0.64 14.10 11.87
N LEU A 73 0.25 13.06 12.62
CA LEU A 73 -1.14 12.73 12.93
C LEU A 73 -2.01 13.94 13.38
N GLU A 74 -1.36 15.06 13.70
CA GLU A 74 -1.93 16.33 14.09
C GLU A 74 -2.53 17.17 12.92
N ASN A 75 -2.22 16.89 11.64
CA ASN A 75 -2.62 17.75 10.50
C ASN A 75 -3.41 17.01 9.40
N PHE A 76 -4.05 15.89 9.73
CA PHE A 76 -5.00 15.25 8.82
C PHE A 76 -6.30 16.00 8.93
N ASP A 77 -6.93 16.41 7.85
CA ASP A 77 -8.00 17.43 7.91
C ASP A 77 -9.10 17.11 6.87
N GLN A 78 -9.43 15.82 6.68
CA GLN A 78 -10.64 15.41 5.96
C GLN A 78 -11.74 15.03 6.94
N VAL A 79 -12.83 15.77 6.94
CA VAL A 79 -13.98 15.49 7.80
C VAL A 79 -14.71 14.24 7.30
N PHE A 80 -14.46 13.07 7.89
CA PHE A 80 -15.31 11.89 7.65
C PHE A 80 -16.31 11.72 8.78
N TRP A 81 -17.57 11.88 8.42
CA TRP A 81 -18.68 11.94 9.36
C TRP A 81 -19.06 10.62 10.00
N ASN A 82 -19.21 10.66 11.32
CA ASN A 82 -20.10 9.79 12.09
C ASN A 82 -21.35 10.57 12.61
N VAL A 83 -21.42 11.91 12.41
CA VAL A 83 -22.47 12.81 12.93
C VAL A 83 -22.60 14.04 12.03
N ASP A 84 -23.81 14.52 11.68
CA ASP A 84 -23.97 15.81 10.98
C ASP A 84 -23.81 16.97 11.98
N PRO A 85 -22.76 17.81 11.90
CA PRO A 85 -22.53 18.88 12.86
C PRO A 85 -23.53 20.03 12.59
N PRO A 86 -23.80 20.88 13.58
CA PRO A 86 -24.65 22.04 13.35
C PRO A 86 -24.00 23.01 12.35
N LEU A 87 -24.79 23.46 11.37
CA LEU A 87 -24.45 24.56 10.48
C LEU A 87 -24.26 25.87 11.26
N LEU A 88 -23.52 26.82 10.71
CA LEU A 88 -23.41 28.17 11.30
C LEU A 88 -24.70 28.97 11.09
N PHE A 89 -25.30 28.78 9.93
CA PHE A 89 -26.59 29.27 9.50
C PHE A 89 -27.07 28.37 8.35
N ASP A 90 -28.35 28.44 8.02
CA ASP A 90 -28.91 27.60 6.95
C ASP A 90 -28.16 27.81 5.61
N ASN A 91 -27.74 26.72 4.96
CA ASN A 91 -26.89 26.72 3.75
C ASN A 91 -25.46 27.30 3.92
N SER A 92 -24.89 27.28 5.12
CA SER A 92 -23.48 27.68 5.30
C SER A 92 -22.48 26.73 4.62
N ASP A 93 -22.89 25.51 4.29
CA ASP A 93 -22.11 24.47 3.59
C ASP A 93 -22.38 24.38 2.08
N PHE A 94 -23.23 25.24 1.53
CA PHE A 94 -23.60 25.30 0.10
C PHE A 94 -24.44 24.12 -0.43
N GLU A 95 -24.85 23.17 0.41
CA GLU A 95 -25.50 21.92 -0.02
C GLU A 95 -26.92 22.10 -0.57
N LYS A 96 -27.55 23.28 -0.42
CA LYS A 96 -28.78 23.60 -1.18
C LYS A 96 -28.51 23.80 -2.67
N GLY A 97 -27.25 23.90 -3.07
CA GLY A 97 -26.83 24.09 -4.46
C GLY A 97 -27.20 25.46 -5.02
N THR A 98 -27.36 26.46 -4.15
CA THR A 98 -27.59 27.87 -4.45
C THR A 98 -26.77 28.73 -3.48
N LEU A 99 -26.60 30.02 -3.79
CA LEU A 99 -26.03 31.01 -2.86
C LEU A 99 -27.07 31.58 -1.89
N GLU A 100 -28.12 30.83 -1.54
CA GLU A 100 -29.05 31.26 -0.49
C GLU A 100 -28.27 31.55 0.80
N ASN A 101 -28.57 32.69 1.45
CA ASN A 101 -27.84 33.23 2.61
C ASN A 101 -26.38 33.66 2.33
N TRP A 102 -26.02 33.80 1.06
CA TRP A 102 -24.76 34.38 0.60
C TRP A 102 -25.02 35.47 -0.46
N THR A 103 -24.19 36.52 -0.47
CA THR A 103 -24.27 37.64 -1.40
C THR A 103 -22.97 37.74 -2.19
N PRO A 104 -22.97 37.43 -3.51
CA PRO A 104 -21.79 37.57 -4.35
C PRO A 104 -21.58 39.03 -4.79
N GLU A 105 -20.33 39.45 -4.82
CA GLU A 105 -19.84 40.72 -5.34
C GLU A 105 -18.71 40.42 -6.35
N GLY A 106 -18.70 41.06 -7.52
CA GLY A 106 -17.72 40.80 -8.56
C GLY A 106 -18.05 39.57 -9.44
N GLU A 107 -17.10 39.19 -10.31
CA GLU A 107 -17.33 38.19 -11.37
C GLU A 107 -17.00 36.75 -10.93
N ALA A 108 -16.11 36.58 -9.94
CA ALA A 108 -15.64 35.26 -9.51
C ALA A 108 -16.76 34.32 -9.01
N PHE A 109 -17.81 34.87 -8.41
CA PHE A 109 -18.86 34.08 -7.75
C PHE A 109 -20.16 33.94 -8.57
N LEU A 110 -20.21 34.43 -9.81
CA LEU A 110 -21.44 34.45 -10.63
C LEU A 110 -22.01 33.07 -10.95
N TYR A 111 -21.17 32.04 -10.97
CA TYR A 111 -21.53 30.67 -11.36
C TYR A 111 -21.38 29.65 -10.22
N GLN A 112 -21.55 30.12 -8.98
CA GLN A 112 -21.35 29.33 -7.75
C GLN A 112 -22.70 29.07 -7.02
N PRO A 113 -22.80 28.03 -6.18
CA PRO A 113 -21.80 26.98 -5.99
C PRO A 113 -21.78 26.02 -7.18
N VAL A 114 -20.61 25.47 -7.49
CA VAL A 114 -20.46 24.43 -8.51
C VAL A 114 -20.92 23.08 -7.95
N ARG A 115 -21.33 22.17 -8.84
CA ARG A 115 -21.98 20.89 -8.50
C ARG A 115 -21.17 19.68 -8.95
N GLU A 116 -21.70 18.50 -8.69
CA GLU A 116 -21.13 17.20 -9.05
C GLU A 116 -20.68 17.07 -10.53
N GLU A 117 -21.31 17.78 -11.48
CA GLU A 117 -20.87 17.77 -12.89
C GLU A 117 -19.46 18.37 -13.08
N ASN A 118 -19.12 19.36 -12.27
CA ASN A 118 -17.80 20.00 -12.26
C ASN A 118 -16.69 19.07 -11.75
N LEU A 119 -17.05 18.15 -10.86
CA LEU A 119 -16.15 17.09 -10.41
C LEU A 119 -15.88 16.07 -11.54
N LYS A 120 -16.79 15.91 -12.51
CA LYS A 120 -16.70 14.91 -13.59
C LYS A 120 -16.04 15.43 -14.86
N ALA A 121 -16.32 16.67 -15.27
CA ALA A 121 -15.95 17.18 -16.58
C ALA A 121 -14.44 17.46 -16.77
N ASN A 122 -13.72 17.77 -15.69
CA ASN A 122 -12.34 18.26 -15.76
C ASN A 122 -11.27 17.23 -15.36
N GLU A 123 -11.60 15.94 -15.20
CA GLU A 123 -10.69 14.92 -14.63
C GLU A 123 -10.05 15.37 -13.27
N ARG A 124 -10.67 16.35 -12.59
CA ARG A 124 -10.29 16.89 -11.28
C ARG A 124 -10.76 16.10 -10.03
N PRO A 125 -11.49 14.96 -10.08
CA PRO A 125 -12.13 14.44 -8.87
C PRO A 125 -11.14 13.90 -7.82
N PHE A 126 -9.84 13.89 -8.10
CA PHE A 126 -8.80 13.39 -7.20
C PHE A 126 -8.21 14.43 -6.23
N PHE A 127 -8.48 15.73 -6.39
CA PHE A 127 -7.71 16.76 -5.67
C PHE A 127 -8.51 17.74 -4.78
N ILE A 128 -9.76 18.10 -5.07
CA ILE A 128 -10.41 19.28 -4.42
C ILE A 128 -10.85 19.06 -2.96
N ASN A 129 -11.17 17.83 -2.54
CA ASN A 129 -11.65 17.52 -1.17
C ASN A 129 -12.99 18.20 -0.77
N ALA A 130 -13.89 18.44 -1.72
CA ALA A 130 -15.25 18.90 -1.43
C ALA A 130 -16.05 17.89 -0.59
N GLN A 131 -16.94 18.40 0.26
CA GLN A 131 -17.90 17.65 1.06
C GLN A 131 -19.27 17.80 0.43
N GLY A 132 -20.07 16.74 0.45
CA GLY A 132 -21.40 16.80 -0.14
C GLY A 132 -21.37 16.88 -1.68
N LEU A 133 -22.35 17.59 -2.25
CA LEU A 133 -22.57 17.69 -3.71
C LEU A 133 -22.19 19.06 -4.29
N CYS A 134 -22.04 20.08 -3.45
CA CYS A 134 -21.87 21.46 -3.86
C CYS A 134 -20.68 22.10 -3.13
N PHE A 135 -19.92 22.95 -3.82
CA PHE A 135 -18.85 23.71 -3.19
C PHE A 135 -18.62 25.02 -3.96
N VAL A 136 -17.89 25.95 -3.36
CA VAL A 136 -17.40 27.13 -4.07
C VAL A 136 -16.05 26.79 -4.69
N GLY A 137 -15.94 26.94 -6.00
CA GLY A 137 -14.69 26.81 -6.75
C GLY A 137 -14.63 27.86 -7.84
N THR A 138 -14.00 28.98 -7.57
CA THR A 138 -14.10 30.18 -8.43
C THR A 138 -13.31 30.06 -9.74
N TYR A 139 -12.53 29.01 -9.95
CA TYR A 139 -11.98 28.67 -11.27
C TYR A 139 -13.03 28.11 -12.23
N ASP A 140 -14.15 27.60 -11.69
CA ASP A 140 -15.13 26.79 -12.39
C ASP A 140 -16.48 27.52 -12.57
N LYS A 141 -17.27 27.13 -13.59
CA LYS A 141 -18.66 27.53 -13.86
C LYS A 141 -19.57 26.31 -13.88
N TYR A 142 -20.89 26.50 -13.76
CA TYR A 142 -21.88 25.43 -13.93
C TYR A 142 -21.62 24.51 -15.15
N GLY A 143 -21.90 23.22 -14.98
CA GLY A 143 -21.77 22.23 -16.06
C GLY A 143 -20.34 21.78 -16.35
N GLY A 144 -19.39 22.06 -15.45
CA GLY A 144 -18.01 21.58 -15.56
C GLY A 144 -17.14 22.35 -16.54
N VAL A 145 -17.49 23.61 -16.82
CA VAL A 145 -16.70 24.50 -17.69
C VAL A 145 -15.83 25.40 -16.83
N SER A 146 -14.58 25.66 -17.21
CA SER A 146 -13.73 26.61 -16.50
C SER A 146 -14.02 28.06 -16.88
N GLN A 147 -13.92 28.99 -15.91
CA GLN A 147 -13.81 30.43 -16.15
C GLN A 147 -12.40 30.99 -16.08
N GLY A 148 -11.44 30.19 -15.60
CA GLY A 148 -10.06 30.58 -15.43
C GLY A 148 -9.80 31.42 -14.17
N ASP A 149 -8.54 31.85 -14.03
CA ASP A 149 -7.96 32.59 -12.91
C ASP A 149 -8.11 34.13 -13.01
N GLY A 150 -8.91 34.60 -13.97
CA GLY A 150 -9.07 36.02 -14.28
C GLY A 150 -10.12 36.76 -13.44
N PRO A 151 -11.30 36.17 -13.19
CA PRO A 151 -12.36 36.82 -12.40
C PRO A 151 -11.96 37.05 -10.94
N GLU A 152 -12.38 38.17 -10.36
CA GLU A 152 -12.17 38.52 -8.95
C GLU A 152 -13.53 38.84 -8.28
N GLY A 153 -13.60 38.78 -6.95
CA GLY A 153 -14.82 39.10 -6.23
C GLY A 153 -14.82 38.74 -4.74
N ARG A 154 -15.99 38.88 -4.11
CA ARG A 154 -16.25 38.48 -2.73
C ARG A 154 -17.57 37.74 -2.62
N LEU A 155 -17.68 36.85 -1.64
CA LEU A 155 -18.94 36.21 -1.25
C LEU A 155 -19.17 36.44 0.23
N LEU A 156 -20.25 37.14 0.57
CA LEU A 156 -20.57 37.53 1.94
C LEU A 156 -21.72 36.70 2.50
N SER A 157 -21.56 36.13 3.69
CA SER A 157 -22.68 35.47 4.37
C SER A 157 -23.69 36.48 4.90
N VAL A 158 -24.90 35.99 5.21
CA VAL A 158 -25.80 36.67 6.15
C VAL A 158 -25.12 36.83 7.53
N PRO A 159 -25.53 37.83 8.34
CA PRO A 159 -25.16 37.85 9.75
C PRO A 159 -25.68 36.62 10.49
N PHE A 160 -24.88 36.09 11.42
CA PHE A 160 -25.28 35.01 12.32
C PHE A 160 -24.69 35.21 13.71
N ILE A 161 -25.31 34.64 14.74
CA ILE A 161 -24.78 34.66 16.11
C ILE A 161 -23.83 33.48 16.28
N ILE A 162 -22.64 33.72 16.84
CA ILE A 162 -21.69 32.64 17.16
C ILE A 162 -22.19 31.86 18.39
N GLU A 163 -22.61 30.63 18.20
CA GLU A 163 -23.20 29.78 19.26
C GLU A 163 -22.18 28.87 19.95
N GLN A 164 -21.12 28.46 19.23
CA GLN A 164 -20.10 27.55 19.77
C GLN A 164 -18.68 28.11 19.60
N GLY A 165 -17.75 27.61 20.42
CA GLY A 165 -16.41 28.16 20.53
C GLY A 165 -15.47 27.89 19.36
N ARG A 166 -15.85 27.05 18.39
CA ARG A 166 -15.00 26.71 17.24
C ARG A 166 -15.82 26.62 15.96
N ILE A 167 -15.30 27.21 14.90
CA ILE A 167 -15.85 27.14 13.54
C ILE A 167 -14.86 26.39 12.67
N GLY A 168 -15.34 25.37 11.95
CA GLY A 168 -14.57 24.59 11.00
C GLY A 168 -15.06 24.85 9.57
N PHE A 169 -14.15 24.87 8.61
CA PHE A 169 -14.44 25.03 7.19
C PHE A 169 -13.32 24.50 6.32
N LEU A 170 -13.59 24.23 5.04
CA LEU A 170 -12.61 23.78 4.08
C LEU A 170 -12.17 24.94 3.18
N LEU A 171 -10.85 25.07 2.98
CA LEU A 171 -10.27 26.13 2.16
C LEU A 171 -9.10 25.63 1.29
N GLY A 172 -9.16 25.95 0.01
CA GLY A 172 -8.16 25.69 -1.02
C GLY A 172 -7.94 26.92 -1.90
N GLY A 173 -7.17 26.75 -2.98
CA GLY A 173 -6.76 27.82 -3.89
C GLY A 173 -5.44 28.50 -3.50
N GLY A 174 -5.22 29.66 -4.11
CA GLY A 174 -4.09 30.58 -3.88
C GLY A 174 -3.84 31.02 -2.44
N ARG A 175 -2.58 31.35 -2.18
CA ARG A 175 -2.11 31.96 -0.93
C ARG A 175 -1.84 33.45 -1.14
N THR A 176 -2.17 34.26 -0.14
CA THR A 176 -1.78 35.68 -0.07
C THR A 176 -0.69 35.86 0.97
N ASP A 177 0.39 36.56 0.60
CA ASP A 177 1.38 37.09 1.53
C ASP A 177 1.16 38.60 1.70
N LEU A 178 0.88 39.00 2.94
CA LEU A 178 0.63 40.40 3.31
C LEU A 178 1.88 41.27 3.20
N GLU A 179 3.10 40.70 3.20
CA GLU A 179 4.35 41.46 3.07
C GLU A 179 4.56 42.05 1.66
N HIS A 180 3.95 41.47 0.63
CA HIS A 180 4.20 41.81 -0.77
C HIS A 180 3.14 42.74 -1.40
N GLY A 181 2.15 43.20 -0.62
CA GLY A 181 1.17 44.19 -1.08
C GLY A 181 0.25 43.75 -2.23
N LEU A 182 0.10 42.44 -2.47
CA LEU A 182 -0.84 41.88 -3.43
C LEU A 182 -2.27 41.92 -2.84
N GLY A 183 -3.30 42.00 -3.70
CA GLY A 183 -4.70 41.94 -3.26
C GLY A 183 -5.04 40.65 -2.47
N ARG A 184 -6.16 40.64 -1.75
CA ARG A 184 -6.48 39.59 -0.76
C ARG A 184 -7.19 38.39 -1.38
N GLN A 185 -6.72 37.18 -1.12
CA GLN A 185 -7.40 35.91 -1.37
C GLN A 185 -7.52 35.11 -0.06
N ALA A 186 -8.70 35.15 0.57
CA ALA A 186 -8.87 34.67 1.93
C ALA A 186 -10.31 34.31 2.28
N ALA A 187 -10.49 33.50 3.32
CA ALA A 187 -11.71 33.45 4.13
C ALA A 187 -11.51 34.31 5.37
N THR A 188 -12.47 35.16 5.71
CA THR A 188 -12.44 36.01 6.91
C THR A 188 -13.67 35.82 7.78
N LEU A 189 -13.50 36.01 9.08
CA LEU A 189 -14.60 36.19 10.04
C LEU A 189 -14.61 37.65 10.50
N GLU A 190 -15.73 38.31 10.31
CA GLU A 190 -15.97 39.68 10.72
C GLU A 190 -16.93 39.71 11.91
N VAL A 191 -16.56 40.41 12.99
CA VAL A 191 -17.41 40.65 14.17
C VAL A 191 -17.45 42.15 14.41
N GLU A 192 -18.64 42.73 14.55
CA GLU A 192 -18.83 44.18 14.76
C GLU A 192 -18.09 45.04 13.70
N GLY A 193 -18.09 44.59 12.44
CA GLY A 193 -17.45 45.29 11.32
C GLY A 193 -15.92 45.22 11.30
N ARG A 194 -15.31 44.35 12.11
CA ARG A 194 -13.85 44.13 12.13
C ARG A 194 -13.51 42.68 11.81
N VAL A 195 -12.50 42.46 10.98
CA VAL A 195 -11.93 41.12 10.73
C VAL A 195 -11.23 40.64 12.00
N VAL A 196 -11.72 39.55 12.59
CA VAL A 196 -11.17 38.94 13.82
C VAL A 196 -10.43 37.62 13.56
N ARG A 197 -10.69 36.98 12.41
CA ARG A 197 -9.98 35.80 11.91
C ARG A 197 -9.84 35.89 10.39
N GLU A 198 -8.76 35.31 9.90
CA GLU A 198 -8.44 35.22 8.47
C GLU A 198 -7.65 33.92 8.23
N ASP A 199 -7.90 33.25 7.12
CA ASP A 199 -7.06 32.15 6.61
C ASP A 199 -7.07 32.16 5.08
N THR A 200 -6.02 31.64 4.45
CA THR A 200 -5.86 31.64 2.99
C THR A 200 -5.67 30.21 2.47
N GLY A 201 -5.74 30.05 1.15
CA GLY A 201 -5.33 28.81 0.49
C GLY A 201 -3.83 28.55 0.65
N ARG A 202 -3.36 27.39 0.16
CA ARG A 202 -1.96 26.95 0.21
C ARG A 202 -1.30 26.85 -1.18
N ASN A 203 -1.86 27.51 -2.19
CA ASN A 203 -1.56 27.30 -3.60
C ASN A 203 -1.84 25.85 -4.03
N LEU A 204 -3.01 25.34 -3.64
CA LEU A 204 -3.44 23.97 -3.90
C LEU A 204 -4.93 23.95 -4.26
N GLU A 205 -5.30 23.23 -5.31
CA GLU A 205 -6.72 22.96 -5.65
C GLU A 205 -7.46 22.27 -4.49
N ARG A 206 -6.73 21.48 -3.70
CA ARG A 206 -7.24 20.76 -2.52
C ARG A 206 -7.65 21.71 -1.41
N MET A 207 -8.90 21.61 -0.98
CA MET A 207 -9.39 22.26 0.22
C MET A 207 -8.98 21.49 1.48
N ASN A 208 -8.50 22.21 2.48
CA ASN A 208 -8.04 21.65 3.75
C ASN A 208 -8.86 22.25 4.89
N LEU A 209 -9.13 21.45 5.94
CA LEU A 209 -9.83 21.94 7.12
C LEU A 209 -9.05 23.07 7.78
N ARG A 210 -9.77 24.14 8.04
CA ARG A 210 -9.38 25.28 8.84
C ARG A 210 -10.31 25.34 10.03
N VAL A 211 -9.73 25.59 11.21
CA VAL A 211 -10.50 25.73 12.44
C VAL A 211 -10.16 27.05 13.08
N TRP A 212 -11.18 27.90 13.26
CA TRP A 212 -11.06 29.13 14.03
C TRP A 212 -11.54 28.92 15.46
N ASP A 213 -10.68 29.25 16.41
CA ASP A 213 -11.10 29.45 17.80
C ASP A 213 -11.82 30.80 17.91
N VAL A 214 -13.12 30.74 18.13
CA VAL A 214 -14.03 31.89 18.22
C VAL A 214 -14.65 32.04 19.60
N ARG A 215 -14.16 31.31 20.60
CA ARG A 215 -14.59 31.43 22.01
C ARG A 215 -14.72 32.87 22.52
N PRO A 216 -13.81 33.81 22.17
CA PRO A 216 -13.94 35.20 22.64
C PRO A 216 -15.16 35.96 22.12
N TRP A 217 -15.79 35.49 21.04
CA TRP A 217 -16.91 36.18 20.37
C TRP A 217 -18.23 35.39 20.41
N VAL A 218 -18.30 34.32 21.21
CA VAL A 218 -19.55 33.58 21.42
C VAL A 218 -20.63 34.53 21.94
N GLY A 219 -21.82 34.45 21.34
CA GLY A 219 -22.96 35.33 21.60
C GLY A 219 -22.95 36.65 20.82
N ARG A 220 -21.92 36.92 20.00
CA ARG A 220 -21.86 38.11 19.14
C ARG A 220 -22.27 37.80 17.72
N GLU A 221 -22.74 38.84 17.02
CA GLU A 221 -23.04 38.77 15.58
C GLU A 221 -21.76 38.78 14.76
N ALA A 222 -21.68 37.87 13.79
CA ALA A 222 -20.57 37.70 12.88
C ALA A 222 -21.02 37.55 11.43
N ARG A 223 -20.08 37.75 10.50
CA ARG A 223 -20.22 37.43 9.07
C ARG A 223 -18.97 36.73 8.57
N ILE A 224 -19.14 35.84 7.60
CA ILE A 224 -18.04 35.24 6.84
C ILE A 224 -17.94 35.95 5.50
N ALA A 225 -16.71 36.26 5.09
CA ALA A 225 -16.44 36.68 3.72
C ALA A 225 -15.42 35.74 3.07
N LEU A 226 -15.72 35.29 1.86
CA LEU A 226 -14.76 34.68 0.96
C LEU A 226 -14.30 35.72 -0.04
N ILE A 227 -13.01 35.83 -0.25
CA ILE A 227 -12.41 36.85 -1.11
C ILE A 227 -11.58 36.11 -2.15
N ASP A 228 -11.91 36.31 -3.42
CA ASP A 228 -11.12 35.85 -4.55
C ASP A 228 -10.46 37.05 -5.23
N GLY A 229 -9.13 37.02 -5.28
CA GLY A 229 -8.32 38.16 -5.66
C GLY A 229 -6.91 37.71 -6.06
N PRO A 230 -5.97 38.66 -6.22
CA PRO A 230 -4.61 38.34 -6.63
C PRO A 230 -3.92 37.31 -5.71
N SER A 231 -3.26 36.33 -6.31
CA SER A 231 -2.46 35.29 -5.63
C SER A 231 -0.99 35.39 -6.04
N GLU A 232 -0.09 34.93 -5.16
CA GLU A 232 1.37 34.87 -5.39
C GLU A 232 1.71 34.12 -6.69
N ARG A 233 0.92 33.09 -7.04
CA ARG A 233 1.12 32.27 -8.23
C ARG A 233 0.01 32.53 -9.25
N PRO A 234 0.34 32.91 -10.50
CA PRO A 234 -0.66 33.19 -11.54
C PRO A 234 -1.64 32.04 -11.82
N PHE A 235 -1.24 30.79 -11.57
CA PHE A 235 -2.04 29.58 -11.80
C PHE A 235 -2.95 29.17 -10.63
N PHE A 236 -2.98 29.96 -9.55
CA PHE A 236 -3.83 29.73 -8.38
C PHE A 236 -4.53 31.02 -7.96
N ARG A 237 -4.94 31.87 -8.93
CA ARG A 237 -5.75 33.07 -8.64
C ARG A 237 -7.22 32.69 -8.69
N HIS A 238 -7.57 31.80 -7.76
CA HIS A 238 -8.92 31.32 -7.53
C HIS A 238 -8.99 30.73 -6.12
N LEU A 239 -10.19 30.71 -5.55
CA LEU A 239 -10.51 30.20 -4.22
C LEU A 239 -11.41 28.97 -4.32
N ASN A 240 -11.09 27.94 -3.52
CA ASN A 240 -12.00 26.82 -3.28
C ASN A 240 -12.44 26.87 -1.81
N ALA A 241 -13.73 26.82 -1.53
CA ALA A 241 -14.26 26.85 -0.16
C ALA A 241 -15.52 26.00 0.00
N ASP A 242 -15.68 25.41 1.18
CA ASP A 242 -16.78 24.48 1.45
C ASP A 242 -16.96 24.29 2.96
N TRP A 243 -18.08 23.67 3.36
CA TRP A 243 -18.22 23.00 4.64
C TRP A 243 -18.13 23.90 5.89
N PHE A 244 -18.86 25.02 5.98
CA PHE A 244 -18.83 25.87 7.18
C PHE A 244 -19.76 25.36 8.28
N HIS A 245 -19.19 24.86 9.38
CA HIS A 245 -19.94 24.31 10.53
C HIS A 245 -19.30 24.64 11.89
N TYR A 246 -20.04 24.39 12.96
CA TYR A 246 -19.43 24.34 14.29
C TYR A 246 -18.58 23.07 14.45
N TYR A 247 -17.34 23.24 14.91
CA TYR A 247 -16.34 22.18 14.93
C TYR A 247 -16.20 21.51 16.31
N ARG A 248 -16.33 20.17 16.35
CA ARG A 248 -16.11 19.33 17.54
C ARG A 248 -15.09 18.22 17.27
N GLU A 249 -13.92 18.36 17.89
CA GLU A 249 -12.72 17.53 17.70
C GLU A 249 -12.95 16.03 17.97
N ASN A 250 -13.88 15.66 18.85
CA ASN A 250 -14.14 14.27 19.22
C ASN A 250 -15.09 13.51 18.26
N GLU A 251 -15.78 14.20 17.35
CA GLU A 251 -16.82 13.61 16.48
C GLU A 251 -16.36 13.47 15.01
N ILE A 252 -15.28 14.16 14.65
CA ILE A 252 -14.77 14.26 13.28
C ILE A 252 -13.43 13.52 13.21
N ARG A 253 -13.42 12.36 12.55
CA ARG A 253 -12.17 11.64 12.29
C ARG A 253 -11.57 12.12 10.99
N MET A 254 -10.31 12.52 11.06
CA MET A 254 -9.61 13.10 9.94
C MET A 254 -8.86 12.03 9.14
N SER A 255 -9.04 11.97 7.81
CA SER A 255 -8.27 11.06 6.93
C SER A 255 -7.53 11.81 5.80
N LEU A 256 -6.73 11.06 5.03
CA LEU A 256 -5.65 11.54 4.16
C LEU A 256 -5.86 11.20 2.70
N PRO A 257 -5.29 12.01 1.79
CA PRO A 257 -4.06 11.60 1.07
C PRO A 257 -2.97 12.71 1.01
N ALA A 258 -1.70 12.28 0.96
CA ALA A 258 -0.51 13.14 0.85
C ALA A 258 -0.16 13.51 -0.61
N GLU A 259 0.50 14.67 -0.77
CA GLU A 259 1.02 15.26 -2.02
C GLU A 259 2.12 14.44 -2.74
N GLU A 260 2.75 13.45 -2.10
CA GLU A 260 3.92 12.74 -2.67
C GLU A 260 3.72 11.24 -2.92
N GLY A 261 2.47 10.76 -2.91
CA GLY A 261 2.20 9.34 -3.07
C GLY A 261 2.63 8.51 -1.84
N GLY A 262 2.04 7.33 -1.68
CA GLY A 262 2.39 6.41 -0.61
C GLY A 262 2.13 4.96 -1.01
N TYR A 263 2.64 4.04 -0.21
CA TYR A 263 2.59 2.61 -0.50
C TYR A 263 1.31 1.95 0.03
N ASP A 264 1.03 0.71 -0.43
CA ASP A 264 -0.21 -0.03 -0.12
C ASP A 264 -0.56 -0.08 1.38
N GLY A 265 0.44 -0.06 2.26
CA GLY A 265 0.27 -0.14 3.72
C GLY A 265 -0.69 0.90 4.27
N GLN A 266 -0.58 2.16 3.84
CA GLN A 266 -1.47 3.25 4.28
C GLN A 266 -2.93 2.98 3.88
N PHE A 267 -3.14 2.46 2.67
CA PHE A 267 -4.47 2.17 2.14
C PHE A 267 -5.11 0.98 2.85
N TYR A 268 -4.31 -0.01 3.25
CA TYR A 268 -4.80 -1.13 4.05
C TYR A 268 -5.23 -0.71 5.45
N TYR A 269 -4.59 0.31 6.04
CA TYR A 269 -5.05 0.89 7.29
C TYR A 269 -6.47 1.48 7.14
N PHE A 270 -6.71 2.29 6.10
CA PHE A 270 -8.05 2.86 5.86
C PHE A 270 -9.10 1.78 5.59
N LEU A 271 -8.75 0.77 4.79
CA LEU A 271 -9.61 -0.37 4.55
C LEU A 271 -9.89 -1.20 5.82
N ALA A 272 -9.04 -1.16 6.84
CA ALA A 272 -9.34 -1.86 8.10
C ALA A 272 -10.50 -1.18 8.87
N HIS A 273 -10.70 0.13 8.71
CA HIS A 273 -11.84 0.86 9.30
C HIS A 273 -13.16 0.54 8.60
N ASP A 274 -13.14 0.48 7.26
CA ASP A 274 -14.32 0.15 6.44
C ASP A 274 -13.99 -0.87 5.32
N PRO A 275 -13.78 -2.15 5.67
CA PRO A 275 -13.33 -3.18 4.73
C PRO A 275 -14.38 -3.50 3.67
N PHE A 276 -15.65 -3.27 3.99
CA PHE A 276 -16.77 -3.53 3.09
C PHE A 276 -17.21 -2.31 2.31
N LEU A 277 -16.50 -1.18 2.45
CA LEU A 277 -16.81 0.08 1.77
C LEU A 277 -18.28 0.48 1.99
N THR A 278 -18.76 0.32 3.22
CA THR A 278 -20.14 0.62 3.62
C THR A 278 -20.43 2.11 3.54
N ARG A 279 -19.45 2.96 3.86
CA ARG A 279 -19.58 4.42 3.92
C ARG A 279 -19.62 5.10 2.54
N VAL A 280 -19.28 4.36 1.50
CA VAL A 280 -19.23 4.83 0.11
C VAL A 280 -20.24 4.08 -0.76
N LYS A 281 -21.21 3.39 -0.14
CA LYS A 281 -22.23 2.62 -0.85
C LYS A 281 -23.12 3.53 -1.71
N ASP A 282 -23.55 4.66 -1.16
CA ASP A 282 -24.50 5.56 -1.82
C ASP A 282 -23.79 6.51 -2.79
N ASP A 283 -22.53 6.83 -2.51
CA ASP A 283 -21.63 7.54 -3.42
C ASP A 283 -20.24 6.87 -3.46
N PRO A 284 -19.98 6.01 -4.46
CA PRO A 284 -18.70 5.32 -4.62
C PRO A 284 -17.49 6.24 -4.83
N ARG A 285 -17.70 7.50 -5.26
CA ARG A 285 -16.59 8.45 -5.47
C ARG A 285 -15.94 8.88 -4.19
N ARG A 286 -16.66 8.83 -3.06
CA ARG A 286 -16.10 9.03 -1.73
C ARG A 286 -14.93 8.08 -1.42
N ALA A 287 -14.83 6.94 -2.09
CA ALA A 287 -13.68 6.05 -1.95
C ALA A 287 -12.37 6.72 -2.40
N LEU A 288 -12.43 7.63 -3.37
CA LEU A 288 -11.26 8.36 -3.90
C LEU A 288 -10.64 9.32 -2.89
N LEU A 289 -11.38 9.69 -1.84
CA LEU A 289 -10.91 10.60 -0.81
C LEU A 289 -9.79 9.99 0.05
N TYR A 290 -9.74 8.66 0.18
CA TYR A 290 -8.78 7.93 1.02
C TYR A 290 -8.14 6.71 0.34
N LEU A 291 -8.54 6.38 -0.89
CA LEU A 291 -7.90 5.37 -1.74
C LEU A 291 -7.57 5.98 -3.10
N ASP A 292 -6.30 5.92 -3.48
CA ASP A 292 -5.82 6.36 -4.81
C ASP A 292 -6.41 5.53 -5.95
N HIS A 293 -6.56 4.23 -5.73
CA HIS A 293 -7.08 3.30 -6.72
C HIS A 293 -8.03 2.28 -6.05
N PRO A 294 -9.27 2.68 -5.65
CA PRO A 294 -10.17 1.86 -4.85
C PRO A 294 -10.35 0.42 -5.36
N ALA A 295 -10.58 0.23 -6.67
CA ALA A 295 -10.79 -1.10 -7.26
C ALA A 295 -9.57 -2.05 -7.11
N TYR A 296 -8.36 -1.48 -7.07
CA TYR A 296 -7.10 -2.22 -6.89
C TYR A 296 -6.82 -2.43 -5.40
N ARG A 297 -6.85 -1.35 -4.60
CA ARG A 297 -6.58 -1.39 -3.15
C ARG A 297 -7.56 -2.30 -2.42
N ALA A 298 -8.86 -2.05 -2.60
CA ALA A 298 -9.91 -2.85 -1.97
C ALA A 298 -10.01 -4.26 -2.56
N GLY A 299 -9.44 -4.51 -3.74
CA GLY A 299 -9.32 -5.88 -4.29
C GLY A 299 -8.48 -6.82 -3.42
N ARG A 300 -7.55 -6.26 -2.62
CA ARG A 300 -6.63 -6.98 -1.73
C ARG A 300 -7.09 -6.93 -0.28
N ILE A 301 -8.30 -7.40 -0.03
CA ILE A 301 -8.98 -7.22 1.26
C ILE A 301 -8.48 -8.12 2.40
N GLY A 302 -7.74 -9.18 2.07
CA GLY A 302 -7.34 -10.21 3.04
C GLY A 302 -6.53 -9.66 4.21
N PHE A 303 -5.63 -8.71 3.96
CA PHE A 303 -4.83 -8.10 5.03
C PHE A 303 -5.67 -7.14 5.90
N PRO A 304 -6.41 -6.15 5.36
CA PRO A 304 -7.31 -5.31 6.15
C PRO A 304 -8.32 -6.08 7.01
N LEU A 305 -8.93 -7.14 6.49
CA LEU A 305 -9.88 -7.96 7.25
C LEU A 305 -9.20 -8.68 8.42
N LEU A 306 -7.98 -9.20 8.22
CA LEU A 306 -7.22 -9.83 9.30
C LEU A 306 -6.82 -8.80 10.37
N VAL A 307 -6.47 -7.58 9.97
CA VAL A 307 -6.19 -6.49 10.92
C VAL A 307 -7.42 -6.21 11.77
N ARG A 308 -8.59 -6.02 11.16
CA ARG A 308 -9.84 -5.77 11.88
C ARG A 308 -10.25 -6.96 12.77
N LEU A 309 -10.05 -8.19 12.30
CA LEU A 309 -10.36 -9.40 13.06
C LEU A 309 -9.47 -9.54 14.31
N VAL A 310 -8.15 -9.40 14.15
CA VAL A 310 -7.18 -9.58 15.25
C VAL A 310 -7.24 -8.44 16.26
N SER A 311 -7.58 -7.24 15.83
CA SER A 311 -7.84 -6.10 16.72
C SER A 311 -9.20 -6.13 17.41
N LEU A 312 -10.07 -7.11 17.08
CA LEU A 312 -11.47 -7.16 17.54
C LEU A 312 -12.27 -5.88 17.16
N GLY A 313 -11.87 -5.21 16.08
CA GLY A 313 -12.48 -3.96 15.63
C GLY A 313 -12.01 -2.70 16.37
N ASP A 314 -11.08 -2.83 17.32
CA ASP A 314 -10.49 -1.69 18.02
C ASP A 314 -9.49 -0.96 17.11
N ALA A 315 -9.90 0.20 16.62
CA ALA A 315 -9.16 1.04 15.68
C ALA A 315 -7.78 1.46 16.19
N ASP A 316 -7.64 1.69 17.51
CA ASP A 316 -6.39 2.17 18.11
C ASP A 316 -5.29 1.11 18.04
N ARG A 317 -5.68 -0.16 17.87
CA ARG A 317 -4.75 -1.29 17.75
C ARG A 317 -4.33 -1.57 16.31
N PHE A 318 -4.98 -0.99 15.30
CA PHE A 318 -4.72 -1.33 13.89
C PHE A 318 -3.24 -1.19 13.50
N PRO A 319 -2.54 -0.07 13.80
CA PRO A 319 -1.14 0.07 13.40
C PRO A 319 -0.24 -1.01 14.01
N ALA A 320 -0.39 -1.28 15.31
CA ALA A 320 0.38 -2.32 15.99
C ALA A 320 0.06 -3.72 15.44
N VAL A 321 -1.21 -4.03 15.21
CA VAL A 321 -1.65 -5.32 14.65
C VAL A 321 -1.11 -5.52 13.24
N MET A 322 -1.12 -4.48 12.39
CA MET A 322 -0.54 -4.53 11.05
C MET A 322 0.93 -4.92 11.09
N VAL A 323 1.72 -4.26 11.93
CA VAL A 323 3.15 -4.59 12.10
C VAL A 323 3.33 -6.02 12.59
N TRP A 324 2.62 -6.42 13.65
CA TRP A 324 2.76 -7.77 14.19
C TRP A 324 2.35 -8.85 13.20
N LEU A 325 1.30 -8.63 12.40
CA LEU A 325 0.92 -9.55 11.33
C LEU A 325 2.02 -9.72 10.29
N VAL A 326 2.69 -8.64 9.89
CA VAL A 326 3.81 -8.67 8.94
C VAL A 326 5.05 -9.33 9.53
N VAL A 327 5.37 -9.12 10.81
CA VAL A 327 6.55 -9.76 11.42
C VAL A 327 6.29 -11.24 11.71
N LEU A 328 5.14 -11.58 12.28
CA LEU A 328 4.76 -12.97 12.61
C LEU A 328 4.57 -13.83 11.35
N SER A 329 4.17 -13.26 10.22
CA SER A 329 4.10 -14.00 8.97
C SER A 329 5.47 -14.49 8.48
N HIS A 330 6.59 -13.85 8.84
CA HIS A 330 7.91 -14.37 8.50
C HIS A 330 8.22 -15.67 9.26
N PHE A 331 7.73 -15.81 10.50
CA PHE A 331 7.77 -17.10 11.21
C PHE A 331 6.95 -18.16 10.45
N ALA A 332 5.70 -17.84 10.13
CA ALA A 332 4.79 -18.77 9.45
C ALA A 332 5.31 -19.16 8.05
N GLY A 333 5.83 -18.20 7.29
CA GLY A 333 6.45 -18.39 5.99
C GLY A 333 7.66 -19.30 6.06
N ALA A 334 8.61 -19.02 6.96
CA ALA A 334 9.78 -19.86 7.18
C ALA A 334 9.41 -21.28 7.65
N PHE A 335 8.39 -21.40 8.50
CA PHE A 335 7.86 -22.68 8.96
C PHE A 335 7.34 -23.53 7.79
N PHE A 336 6.47 -22.97 6.95
CA PHE A 336 5.92 -23.72 5.82
C PHE A 336 6.95 -23.98 4.72
N PHE A 337 7.87 -23.03 4.48
CA PHE A 337 9.02 -23.21 3.59
C PHE A 337 9.88 -24.40 4.01
N LEU A 338 10.29 -24.44 5.27
CA LEU A 338 11.04 -25.55 5.86
C LEU A 338 10.25 -26.86 5.81
N ARG A 339 8.94 -26.82 6.06
CA ARG A 339 8.06 -27.99 5.99
C ARG A 339 7.97 -28.58 4.57
N ILE A 340 8.14 -27.77 3.52
CA ILE A 340 8.26 -28.25 2.13
C ILE A 340 9.67 -28.81 1.87
N ILE A 341 10.73 -28.14 2.31
CA ILE A 341 12.12 -28.65 2.17
C ILE A 341 12.27 -30.04 2.81
N LEU A 342 11.71 -30.23 4.01
CA LEU A 342 11.71 -31.51 4.71
C LEU A 342 10.78 -32.55 4.09
N PHE A 343 9.75 -32.15 3.33
CA PHE A 343 8.93 -33.08 2.54
C PHE A 343 9.76 -33.76 1.45
N TYR A 344 10.68 -33.02 0.81
CA TYR A 344 11.63 -33.56 -0.17
C TYR A 344 12.91 -34.14 0.46
N LYS A 345 12.93 -34.33 1.79
CA LYS A 345 14.07 -34.90 2.52
C LYS A 345 15.39 -34.20 2.23
N LYS A 346 15.38 -32.86 2.07
CA LYS A 346 16.59 -32.07 1.90
C LYS A 346 17.02 -31.43 3.21
N SER A 347 18.28 -30.96 3.23
CA SER A 347 18.86 -30.31 4.41
C SER A 347 18.00 -29.11 4.84
N PRO A 348 17.68 -28.98 6.15
CA PRO A 348 16.94 -27.84 6.67
C PRO A 348 17.70 -26.51 6.50
N LEU A 349 19.02 -26.53 6.27
CA LEU A 349 19.82 -25.32 6.09
C LEU A 349 19.40 -24.48 4.87
N TRP A 350 18.77 -25.10 3.86
CA TRP A 350 18.19 -24.37 2.73
C TRP A 350 17.12 -23.34 3.16
N ALA A 351 16.50 -23.53 4.33
CA ALA A 351 15.50 -22.61 4.85
C ALA A 351 16.09 -21.23 5.22
N PHE A 352 17.39 -21.13 5.51
CA PHE A 352 18.01 -19.84 5.81
C PHE A 352 18.09 -18.92 4.60
N LEU A 353 18.00 -19.43 3.36
CA LEU A 353 17.92 -18.58 2.17
C LEU A 353 16.64 -17.73 2.13
N TYR A 354 15.65 -18.04 2.97
CA TYR A 354 14.47 -17.21 3.15
C TYR A 354 14.81 -15.77 3.58
N VAL A 355 15.87 -15.59 4.39
CA VAL A 355 16.27 -14.24 4.85
C VAL A 355 16.89 -13.38 3.74
N LEU A 356 17.27 -13.99 2.62
CA LEU A 356 17.92 -13.34 1.48
C LEU A 356 16.92 -12.93 0.38
N VAL A 357 15.62 -12.95 0.67
CA VAL A 357 14.60 -12.53 -0.29
C VAL A 357 14.55 -10.99 -0.32
N PRO A 358 14.99 -10.31 -1.40
CA PRO A 358 15.20 -8.86 -1.39
C PRO A 358 13.92 -8.06 -1.09
N GLY A 359 12.78 -8.53 -1.60
CA GLY A 359 11.49 -7.84 -1.43
C GLY A 359 11.01 -7.71 0.02
N PHE A 360 11.43 -8.58 0.95
CA PHE A 360 10.94 -8.53 2.33
C PHE A 360 11.45 -7.33 3.12
N HIS A 361 12.67 -6.87 2.83
CA HIS A 361 13.20 -5.68 3.50
C HIS A 361 12.38 -4.43 3.17
N LEU A 362 12.03 -4.26 1.89
CA LEU A 362 11.12 -3.21 1.42
C LEU A 362 9.72 -3.38 2.00
N SER A 363 9.23 -4.63 2.04
CA SER A 363 7.91 -4.94 2.59
C SER A 363 7.81 -4.56 4.06
N LEU A 364 8.84 -4.86 4.84
CA LEU A 364 8.92 -4.43 6.24
C LEU A 364 9.01 -2.92 6.35
N PHE A 365 9.82 -2.25 5.52
CA PHE A 365 9.96 -0.80 5.61
C PHE A 365 8.65 -0.04 5.38
N PHE A 366 7.81 -0.50 4.45
CA PHE A 366 6.53 0.14 4.14
C PHE A 366 5.31 -0.55 4.80
N GLY A 367 5.53 -1.51 5.70
CA GLY A 367 4.45 -2.20 6.44
C GLY A 367 3.51 -3.04 5.56
N LEU A 368 4.06 -3.75 4.59
CA LEU A 368 3.32 -4.39 3.51
C LEU A 368 3.16 -5.92 3.72
N PRO A 369 2.08 -6.54 3.18
CA PRO A 369 1.68 -7.89 3.54
C PRO A 369 2.28 -9.01 2.67
N GLU A 370 3.40 -8.79 1.96
CA GLU A 370 4.03 -9.78 1.08
C GLU A 370 4.41 -11.06 1.83
N SER A 371 5.00 -10.92 3.01
CA SER A 371 5.37 -12.05 3.86
C SER A 371 4.14 -12.85 4.32
N LEU A 372 3.00 -12.18 4.55
CA LEU A 372 1.72 -12.81 4.91
C LEU A 372 1.10 -13.56 3.73
N CYS A 373 1.02 -12.92 2.56
CA CYS A 373 0.57 -13.55 1.32
C CYS A 373 1.35 -14.84 1.08
N LEU A 374 2.68 -14.77 1.19
CA LEU A 374 3.54 -15.90 0.98
C LEU A 374 3.40 -16.98 2.06
N ALA A 375 3.23 -16.62 3.34
CA ALA A 375 3.00 -17.59 4.39
C ALA A 375 1.77 -18.45 4.10
N PHE A 376 0.68 -17.82 3.67
CA PHE A 376 -0.52 -18.51 3.20
C PHE A 376 -0.25 -19.37 1.95
N LEU A 377 0.46 -18.83 0.96
CA LEU A 377 0.83 -19.54 -0.26
C LEU A 377 1.63 -20.82 0.04
N LEU A 378 2.70 -20.69 0.83
CA LEU A 378 3.57 -21.80 1.21
C LEU A 378 2.83 -22.81 2.09
N GLY A 379 1.96 -22.34 2.99
CA GLY A 379 1.07 -23.20 3.77
C GLY A 379 0.17 -24.03 2.86
N GLY A 380 -0.49 -23.37 1.91
CA GLY A 380 -1.33 -23.99 0.88
C GLY A 380 -0.58 -25.06 0.09
N LEU A 381 0.59 -24.73 -0.45
CA LEU A 381 1.44 -25.68 -1.16
C LEU A 381 1.91 -26.84 -0.27
N SER A 382 2.22 -26.58 1.00
CA SER A 382 2.64 -27.62 1.96
C SER A 382 1.54 -28.66 2.19
N PHE A 383 0.27 -28.24 2.28
CA PHE A 383 -0.86 -29.16 2.40
C PHE A 383 -1.20 -29.83 1.06
N TYR A 384 -1.13 -29.10 -0.05
CA TYR A 384 -1.34 -29.61 -1.40
C TYR A 384 -0.36 -30.75 -1.73
N LEU A 385 0.94 -30.60 -1.44
CA LEU A 385 1.95 -31.64 -1.65
C LEU A 385 1.66 -32.93 -0.85
N ARG A 386 0.93 -32.80 0.27
CA ARG A 386 0.47 -33.93 1.10
C ARG A 386 -0.92 -34.43 0.72
N ARG A 387 -1.46 -33.99 -0.43
CA ARG A 387 -2.81 -34.30 -0.95
C ARG A 387 -3.94 -33.94 0.03
N ARG A 388 -3.73 -32.96 0.91
CA ARG A 388 -4.74 -32.41 1.83
C ARG A 388 -5.39 -31.18 1.21
N PHE A 389 -6.37 -31.42 0.34
CA PHE A 389 -6.88 -30.38 -0.57
C PHE A 389 -7.68 -29.26 0.11
N LEU A 390 -8.55 -29.57 1.07
CA LEU A 390 -9.34 -28.54 1.75
C LEU A 390 -8.48 -27.47 2.45
N PRO A 391 -7.55 -27.81 3.38
CA PRO A 391 -6.70 -26.79 3.99
C PRO A 391 -5.76 -26.13 2.97
N ALA A 392 -5.37 -26.83 1.90
CA ALA A 392 -4.62 -26.22 0.81
C ALA A 392 -5.43 -25.12 0.11
N ALA A 393 -6.69 -25.40 -0.24
CA ALA A 393 -7.56 -24.47 -0.93
C ALA A 393 -7.89 -23.24 -0.08
N LEU A 394 -8.15 -23.43 1.22
CA LEU A 394 -8.41 -22.32 2.16
C LEU A 394 -7.20 -21.38 2.30
N LEU A 395 -5.99 -21.93 2.44
CA LEU A 395 -4.77 -21.12 2.55
C LEU A 395 -4.41 -20.46 1.21
N LEU A 396 -4.60 -21.13 0.08
CA LEU A 396 -4.39 -20.52 -1.24
C LEU A 396 -5.41 -19.39 -1.50
N ALA A 397 -6.66 -19.55 -1.08
CA ALA A 397 -7.67 -18.49 -1.14
C ALA A 397 -7.28 -17.29 -0.28
N ALA A 398 -6.83 -17.54 0.96
CA ALA A 398 -6.33 -16.49 1.84
C ALA A 398 -5.12 -15.75 1.22
N SER A 399 -4.20 -16.47 0.57
CA SER A 399 -3.09 -15.86 -0.18
C SER A 399 -3.58 -14.92 -1.28
N ILE A 400 -4.54 -15.37 -2.11
CA ILE A 400 -5.08 -14.57 -3.21
C ILE A 400 -5.80 -13.31 -2.70
N LEU A 401 -6.55 -13.42 -1.60
CA LEU A 401 -7.24 -12.28 -0.99
C LEU A 401 -6.27 -11.25 -0.42
N VAL A 402 -5.07 -11.66 0.01
CA VAL A 402 -4.01 -10.73 0.44
C VAL A 402 -3.35 -10.10 -0.79
N ARG A 403 -2.97 -10.90 -1.79
CA ARG A 403 -2.44 -10.42 -3.08
C ARG A 403 -2.76 -11.40 -4.20
N GLU A 404 -3.12 -10.87 -5.36
CA GLU A 404 -3.45 -11.62 -6.58
C GLU A 404 -2.29 -12.50 -7.09
N MET A 405 -1.05 -12.26 -6.66
CA MET A 405 0.11 -13.10 -6.98
C MET A 405 -0.05 -14.56 -6.50
N GLY A 406 -0.94 -14.83 -5.54
CA GLY A 406 -1.34 -16.19 -5.18
C GLY A 406 -1.98 -16.98 -6.32
N LEU A 407 -2.57 -16.30 -7.32
CA LEU A 407 -3.18 -16.93 -8.50
C LEU A 407 -2.16 -17.71 -9.32
N VAL A 408 -0.90 -17.27 -9.36
CA VAL A 408 0.16 -17.94 -10.13
C VAL A 408 0.46 -19.33 -9.54
N ALA A 409 0.53 -19.46 -8.22
CA ALA A 409 0.72 -20.75 -7.56
C ALA A 409 -0.49 -21.68 -7.76
N VAL A 410 -1.72 -21.14 -7.73
CA VAL A 410 -2.94 -21.90 -8.02
C VAL A 410 -2.97 -22.37 -9.46
N ALA A 411 -2.62 -21.51 -10.43
CA ALA A 411 -2.51 -21.86 -11.84
C ALA A 411 -1.47 -22.96 -12.08
N ALA A 412 -0.31 -22.88 -11.42
CA ALA A 412 0.70 -23.93 -11.47
C ALA A 412 0.17 -25.27 -10.92
N ALA A 413 -0.44 -25.27 -9.74
CA ALA A 413 -0.92 -26.49 -9.10
C ALA A 413 -2.12 -27.11 -9.82
N ALA A 414 -3.12 -26.31 -10.20
CA ALA A 414 -4.28 -26.78 -10.96
C ALA A 414 -3.87 -27.25 -12.36
N GLY A 415 -3.00 -26.51 -13.06
CA GLY A 415 -2.48 -26.90 -14.37
C GLY A 415 -1.63 -28.18 -14.30
N TYR A 416 -0.83 -28.36 -13.24
CA TYR A 416 -0.08 -29.60 -13.04
C TYR A 416 -1.00 -30.79 -12.80
N GLU A 417 -2.02 -30.67 -11.93
CA GLU A 417 -2.99 -31.74 -11.70
C GLU A 417 -3.79 -32.07 -12.98
N LEU A 418 -4.22 -31.06 -13.73
CA LEU A 418 -5.00 -31.24 -14.96
C LEU A 418 -4.19 -31.89 -16.09
N PHE A 419 -3.04 -31.31 -16.44
CA PHE A 419 -2.32 -31.71 -17.65
C PHE A 419 -1.30 -32.82 -17.41
N ARG A 420 -0.68 -32.89 -16.22
CA ARG A 420 0.34 -33.91 -15.91
C ARG A 420 -0.22 -35.10 -15.17
N ARG A 421 -1.07 -34.89 -14.17
CA ARG A 421 -1.67 -35.98 -13.40
C ARG A 421 -3.04 -36.45 -13.92
N LYS A 422 -3.69 -35.65 -14.76
CA LYS A 422 -5.06 -35.91 -15.26
C LYS A 422 -6.06 -36.12 -14.12
N ASP A 423 -5.85 -35.44 -12.99
CA ASP A 423 -6.66 -35.55 -11.77
C ASP A 423 -7.64 -34.37 -11.68
N LEU A 424 -8.79 -34.50 -12.34
CA LEU A 424 -9.80 -33.43 -12.39
C LEU A 424 -10.30 -33.05 -11.00
N LYS A 425 -10.43 -34.01 -10.08
CA LYS A 425 -10.87 -33.74 -8.71
C LYS A 425 -9.88 -32.85 -7.98
N ALA A 426 -8.58 -33.15 -8.06
CA ALA A 426 -7.54 -32.30 -7.49
C ALA A 426 -7.49 -30.91 -8.15
N THR A 427 -7.67 -30.84 -9.47
CA THR A 427 -7.77 -29.58 -10.21
C THR A 427 -8.92 -28.71 -9.70
N LEU A 428 -10.12 -29.28 -9.53
CA LEU A 428 -11.29 -28.55 -9.04
C LEU A 428 -11.10 -28.07 -7.59
N TRP A 429 -10.53 -28.91 -6.73
CA TRP A 429 -10.22 -28.49 -5.36
C TRP A 429 -9.24 -27.32 -5.33
N VAL A 430 -8.11 -27.41 -6.04
CA VAL A 430 -7.13 -26.32 -6.07
C VAL A 430 -7.70 -25.09 -6.76
N GLY A 431 -8.44 -25.26 -7.86
CA GLY A 431 -9.09 -24.18 -8.59
C GLY A 431 -10.16 -23.44 -7.77
N SER A 432 -10.86 -24.13 -6.87
CA SER A 432 -11.86 -23.52 -5.98
C SER A 432 -11.27 -22.44 -5.06
N SER A 433 -9.95 -22.42 -4.85
CA SER A 433 -9.25 -21.37 -4.10
C SER A 433 -9.44 -19.97 -4.70
N VAL A 434 -9.77 -19.87 -5.99
CA VAL A 434 -10.04 -18.60 -6.67
C VAL A 434 -11.42 -18.04 -6.33
N LEU A 435 -12.36 -18.89 -5.92
CA LEU A 435 -13.76 -18.52 -5.73
C LEU A 435 -13.96 -17.37 -4.72
N PRO A 436 -13.33 -17.37 -3.52
CA PRO A 436 -13.49 -16.26 -2.57
C PRO A 436 -13.02 -14.92 -3.14
N TYR A 437 -11.92 -14.92 -3.90
CA TYR A 437 -11.43 -13.71 -4.56
C TYR A 437 -12.36 -13.25 -5.68
N ALA A 438 -12.88 -14.17 -6.50
CA ALA A 438 -13.83 -13.84 -7.55
C ALA A 438 -15.15 -13.27 -6.98
N LEU A 439 -15.68 -13.86 -5.91
CA LEU A 439 -16.85 -13.35 -5.20
C LEU A 439 -16.59 -11.97 -4.59
N TRP A 440 -15.40 -11.78 -4.01
CA TRP A 440 -14.99 -10.47 -3.50
C TRP A 440 -14.92 -9.41 -4.60
N LYS A 441 -14.32 -9.74 -5.74
CA LYS A 441 -14.24 -8.83 -6.89
C LYS A 441 -15.64 -8.52 -7.45
N ALA A 442 -16.55 -9.49 -7.51
CA ALA A 442 -17.93 -9.26 -7.92
C ALA A 442 -18.67 -8.32 -6.95
N PHE A 443 -18.52 -8.54 -5.64
CA PHE A 443 -19.05 -7.63 -4.62
C PHE A 443 -18.47 -6.22 -4.77
N LEU A 444 -17.15 -6.11 -4.96
CA LEU A 444 -16.48 -4.83 -5.13
C LEU A 444 -16.95 -4.11 -6.40
N THR A 445 -17.18 -4.85 -7.49
CA THR A 445 -17.75 -4.31 -8.73
C THR A 445 -19.15 -3.76 -8.53
N ALA A 446 -20.01 -4.46 -7.77
CA ALA A 446 -21.32 -3.94 -7.41
C ALA A 446 -21.20 -2.66 -6.55
N ARG A 447 -20.24 -2.63 -5.62
CA ARG A 447 -20.02 -1.48 -4.73
C ARG A 447 -19.46 -0.26 -5.46
N LEU A 448 -18.56 -0.45 -6.42
CA LEU A 448 -17.86 0.63 -7.13
C LEU A 448 -18.37 0.82 -8.57
N TYR A 449 -19.56 0.30 -8.89
CA TYR A 449 -20.08 0.32 -10.26
C TYR A 449 -20.20 1.75 -10.81
N GLY A 450 -20.66 2.69 -10.00
CA GLY A 450 -20.80 4.10 -10.40
C GLY A 450 -19.46 4.83 -10.67
N LEU A 451 -18.32 4.24 -10.29
CA LEU A 451 -17.00 4.82 -10.47
C LEU A 451 -16.21 4.17 -11.61
N TYR A 452 -16.26 2.85 -11.75
CA TYR A 452 -15.46 2.10 -12.73
C TYR A 452 -16.27 1.12 -13.59
N GLY A 453 -17.58 1.01 -13.38
CA GLY A 453 -18.42 -0.01 -14.02
C GLY A 453 -17.85 -1.42 -13.84
N LEU A 454 -17.87 -2.21 -14.91
CA LEU A 454 -17.32 -3.57 -14.94
C LEU A 454 -15.79 -3.63 -14.86
N GLU A 455 -15.09 -2.51 -15.09
CA GLU A 455 -13.63 -2.49 -15.01
C GLU A 455 -13.12 -2.78 -13.60
N THR A 456 -13.93 -2.57 -12.56
CA THR A 456 -13.58 -3.01 -11.19
C THR A 456 -13.27 -4.50 -11.14
N PHE A 457 -13.98 -5.33 -11.92
CA PHE A 457 -13.78 -6.77 -11.93
C PHE A 457 -12.51 -7.14 -12.69
N PHE A 458 -12.36 -6.58 -13.89
CA PHE A 458 -11.32 -6.92 -14.86
C PHE A 458 -10.05 -6.09 -14.75
N HIS A 459 -10.01 -5.17 -13.76
CA HIS A 459 -9.06 -4.07 -13.65
C HIS A 459 -7.76 -4.35 -14.42
N ARG A 460 -7.63 -3.67 -15.58
CA ARG A 460 -6.55 -3.89 -16.53
C ARG A 460 -5.23 -3.45 -15.90
N GLY A 461 -4.51 -4.42 -15.34
CA GLY A 461 -3.12 -4.21 -14.98
C GLY A 461 -2.31 -4.11 -16.26
N ASP A 462 -1.99 -2.89 -16.71
CA ASP A 462 -0.95 -2.62 -17.70
C ASP A 462 0.45 -3.06 -17.21
N VAL A 463 0.53 -3.55 -15.96
CA VAL A 463 1.68 -4.13 -15.27
C VAL A 463 2.46 -5.17 -16.08
N LEU A 464 1.81 -5.99 -16.89
CA LEU A 464 2.47 -7.04 -17.69
C LEU A 464 2.63 -6.63 -19.15
N THR A 465 3.77 -6.99 -19.73
CA THR A 465 4.15 -6.80 -21.13
C THR A 465 4.92 -8.04 -21.64
N LEU A 466 5.39 -7.98 -22.88
CA LEU A 466 6.24 -9.03 -23.45
C LEU A 466 7.49 -9.26 -22.56
N PRO A 467 7.93 -10.52 -22.38
CA PRO A 467 9.12 -10.83 -21.60
C PRO A 467 10.32 -9.96 -22.02
N PHE A 468 11.02 -9.41 -21.03
CA PHE A 468 12.19 -8.54 -21.15
C PHE A 468 11.94 -7.16 -21.77
N ALA A 469 10.74 -6.84 -22.27
CA ALA A 469 10.45 -5.52 -22.85
C ALA A 469 10.60 -4.39 -21.82
N GLY A 470 10.16 -4.61 -20.57
CA GLY A 470 10.37 -3.67 -19.47
C GLY A 470 11.84 -3.42 -19.14
N PHE A 471 12.70 -4.45 -19.24
CA PHE A 471 14.15 -4.31 -19.06
C PHE A 471 14.82 -3.59 -20.21
N ALA A 472 14.40 -3.86 -21.45
CA ALA A 472 14.92 -3.16 -22.62
C ALA A 472 14.66 -1.65 -22.51
N GLU A 473 13.45 -1.26 -22.10
CA GLU A 473 13.11 0.14 -21.86
C GLU A 473 13.89 0.74 -20.67
N LEU A 474 14.04 -0.01 -19.57
CA LEU A 474 14.87 0.40 -18.43
C LEU A 474 16.31 0.69 -18.86
N PHE A 475 16.95 -0.24 -19.57
CA PHE A 475 18.32 -0.07 -20.02
C PHE A 475 18.48 1.06 -21.02
N ARG A 476 17.50 1.26 -21.92
CA ARG A 476 17.47 2.41 -22.83
C ARG A 476 17.43 3.74 -22.06
N LYS A 477 16.60 3.83 -21.02
CA LYS A 477 16.49 5.03 -20.17
C LYS A 477 17.76 5.31 -19.38
N VAL A 478 18.39 4.25 -18.84
CA VAL A 478 19.67 4.32 -18.14
C VAL A 478 20.79 4.76 -19.09
N SER A 479 20.91 4.14 -20.28
CA SER A 479 21.95 4.49 -21.26
C SER A 479 21.79 5.90 -21.81
N ALA A 480 20.56 6.40 -21.90
CA ALA A 480 20.26 7.77 -22.32
C ALA A 480 20.49 8.82 -21.22
N GLY A 481 20.88 8.42 -20.00
CA GLY A 481 21.03 9.34 -18.86
C GLY A 481 19.72 9.95 -18.36
N THR A 482 18.58 9.39 -18.76
CA THR A 482 17.22 9.89 -18.41
C THR A 482 16.60 9.16 -17.22
N TYR A 483 17.33 8.22 -16.63
CA TYR A 483 16.92 7.50 -15.43
C TYR A 483 17.46 8.18 -14.17
N GLN A 484 16.81 7.96 -13.03
CA GLN A 484 17.22 8.55 -11.75
C GLN A 484 18.63 8.06 -11.37
N ALA A 485 19.60 8.98 -11.31
CA ALA A 485 21.03 8.66 -11.18
C ALA A 485 21.35 7.83 -9.93
N ASP A 486 20.73 8.14 -8.79
CA ASP A 486 20.91 7.41 -7.52
C ASP A 486 20.46 5.93 -7.60
N LEU A 487 19.56 5.59 -8.53
CA LEU A 487 18.99 4.25 -8.68
C LEU A 487 19.65 3.42 -9.78
N VAL A 488 20.56 3.99 -10.58
CA VAL A 488 21.21 3.32 -11.72
C VAL A 488 21.90 2.01 -11.33
N PRO A 489 22.70 1.91 -10.24
CA PRO A 489 23.32 0.64 -9.87
C PRO A 489 22.30 -0.47 -9.59
N THR A 490 21.20 -0.14 -8.89
CA THR A 490 20.09 -1.05 -8.60
C THR A 490 19.38 -1.48 -9.89
N ALA A 491 19.12 -0.52 -10.79
CA ALA A 491 18.49 -0.73 -12.08
C ALA A 491 19.33 -1.59 -13.04
N ILE A 492 20.64 -1.69 -12.84
CA ILE A 492 21.51 -2.59 -13.60
C ILE A 492 21.60 -3.97 -12.93
N PHE A 493 21.88 -3.99 -11.63
CA PHE A 493 22.19 -5.24 -10.93
C PHE A 493 20.97 -6.15 -10.74
N TYR A 494 19.80 -5.58 -10.42
CA TYR A 494 18.63 -6.39 -10.11
C TYR A 494 18.04 -7.13 -11.34
N PRO A 495 17.86 -6.48 -12.51
CA PRO A 495 17.46 -7.21 -13.71
C PRO A 495 18.44 -8.32 -14.08
N PHE A 496 19.75 -8.12 -13.89
CA PHE A 496 20.74 -9.17 -14.11
C PHE A 496 20.52 -10.37 -13.19
N LEU A 497 20.21 -10.16 -11.90
CA LEU A 497 19.81 -11.24 -11.00
C LEU A 497 18.56 -11.97 -11.49
N LEU A 498 17.55 -11.25 -12.00
CA LEU A 498 16.34 -11.88 -12.54
C LEU A 498 16.61 -12.68 -13.81
N VAL A 499 17.49 -12.22 -14.71
CA VAL A 499 17.92 -13.00 -15.89
C VAL A 499 18.63 -14.27 -15.44
N LEU A 500 19.55 -14.20 -14.46
CA LEU A 500 20.18 -15.39 -13.89
C LEU A 500 19.15 -16.34 -13.26
N ALA A 501 18.15 -15.80 -12.55
CA ALA A 501 17.06 -16.59 -11.99
C ALA A 501 16.26 -17.32 -13.07
N VAL A 502 15.97 -16.69 -14.22
CA VAL A 502 15.33 -17.35 -15.37
C VAL A 502 16.20 -18.47 -15.93
N ILE A 503 17.52 -18.28 -16.03
CA ILE A 503 18.45 -19.33 -16.49
C ILE A 503 18.39 -20.54 -15.53
N PHE A 504 18.49 -20.31 -14.22
CA PHE A 504 18.34 -21.39 -13.23
C PHE A 504 16.96 -22.04 -13.31
N ALA A 505 15.89 -21.26 -13.46
CA ALA A 505 14.54 -21.77 -13.62
C ALA A 505 14.43 -22.72 -14.80
N TRP A 506 14.94 -22.33 -15.97
CA TRP A 506 14.96 -23.16 -17.17
C TRP A 506 15.71 -24.48 -16.93
N ILE A 507 16.93 -24.42 -16.35
CA ILE A 507 17.72 -25.61 -16.03
C ILE A 507 16.95 -26.56 -15.10
N LEU A 508 16.29 -26.04 -14.07
CA LEU A 508 15.56 -26.85 -13.09
C LEU A 508 14.28 -27.47 -13.66
N VAL A 509 13.56 -26.73 -14.51
CA VAL A 509 12.32 -27.18 -15.18
C VAL A 509 12.60 -28.28 -16.20
N VAL A 510 13.69 -28.18 -16.95
CA VAL A 510 14.09 -29.21 -17.93
C VAL A 510 14.45 -30.51 -17.20
N ARG A 511 15.07 -30.42 -16.02
CA ARG A 511 15.52 -31.58 -15.25
C ARG A 511 14.41 -32.32 -14.50
N THR A 512 13.44 -31.60 -13.95
CA THR A 512 12.32 -32.19 -13.21
C THR A 512 11.07 -31.36 -13.49
N ARG A 513 9.98 -32.03 -13.86
CA ARG A 513 8.70 -31.38 -14.16
C ARG A 513 7.70 -31.70 -13.07
N ASN A 514 7.64 -30.85 -12.06
CA ASN A 514 6.67 -30.91 -10.98
C ASN A 514 5.99 -29.54 -10.77
N VAL A 515 5.06 -29.49 -9.82
CA VAL A 515 4.32 -28.27 -9.46
C VAL A 515 5.22 -27.09 -9.08
N LEU A 516 6.34 -27.33 -8.38
CA LEU A 516 7.23 -26.29 -7.89
C LEU A 516 8.08 -25.71 -9.02
N THR A 517 8.57 -26.56 -9.93
CA THR A 517 9.26 -26.11 -11.14
C THR A 517 8.33 -25.37 -12.09
N LEU A 518 7.06 -25.80 -12.21
CA LEU A 518 6.06 -25.08 -12.99
C LEU A 518 5.73 -23.72 -12.37
N GLY A 519 5.54 -23.67 -11.04
CA GLY A 519 5.36 -22.42 -10.31
C GLY A 519 6.54 -21.47 -10.50
N LEU A 520 7.77 -21.98 -10.40
CA LEU A 520 8.98 -21.20 -10.68
C LEU A 520 8.98 -20.65 -12.11
N ALA A 521 8.64 -21.46 -13.11
CA ALA A 521 8.58 -21.01 -14.50
C ALA A 521 7.57 -19.86 -14.69
N LEU A 522 6.38 -19.98 -14.08
CA LEU A 522 5.34 -18.94 -14.18
C LEU A 522 5.73 -17.67 -13.42
N TYR A 523 6.30 -17.77 -12.22
CA TYR A 523 6.79 -16.60 -11.48
C TYR A 523 7.97 -15.92 -12.17
N ALA A 524 8.91 -16.69 -12.71
CA ALA A 524 10.05 -16.15 -13.46
C ALA A 524 9.58 -15.44 -14.73
N LEU A 525 8.62 -16.04 -15.46
CA LEU A 525 7.98 -15.41 -16.62
C LEU A 525 7.28 -14.11 -16.24
N ALA A 526 6.45 -14.13 -15.19
CA ALA A 526 5.77 -12.92 -14.70
C ALA A 526 6.77 -11.82 -14.31
N ALA A 527 7.85 -12.16 -13.61
CA ALA A 527 8.87 -11.22 -13.17
C ALA A 527 9.57 -10.52 -14.34
N VAL A 528 9.93 -11.24 -15.42
CA VAL A 528 10.56 -10.62 -16.60
C VAL A 528 9.56 -9.96 -17.55
N SER A 529 8.26 -10.21 -17.35
CA SER A 529 7.17 -9.56 -18.07
C SER A 529 6.66 -8.29 -17.41
N LEU A 530 7.21 -7.85 -16.27
CA LEU A 530 6.81 -6.59 -15.65
C LEU A 530 7.17 -5.39 -16.53
N ASN A 531 6.27 -4.42 -16.65
CA ASN A 531 6.43 -3.24 -17.50
C ASN A 531 7.38 -2.20 -16.88
N TYR A 532 7.92 -1.30 -17.71
CA TYR A 532 8.76 -0.21 -17.20
C TYR A 532 7.94 0.83 -16.42
N ALA A 533 6.85 1.31 -17.01
CA ALA A 533 6.12 2.50 -16.54
C ALA A 533 5.48 2.35 -15.15
N LYS A 534 5.18 1.12 -14.69
CA LYS A 534 4.61 0.86 -13.36
C LYS A 534 5.62 0.20 -12.41
N MET A 535 6.50 -0.65 -12.92
CA MET A 535 7.34 -1.51 -12.07
C MET A 535 8.81 -1.13 -12.04
N TRP A 536 9.43 -0.75 -13.16
CA TRP A 536 10.88 -0.49 -13.20
C TRP A 536 11.26 1.00 -13.11
N VAL A 537 10.29 1.90 -13.32
CA VAL A 537 10.49 3.34 -13.05
C VAL A 537 10.81 3.59 -11.58
N HIS A 538 10.22 2.80 -10.67
CA HIS A 538 10.55 2.76 -9.24
C HIS A 538 11.01 1.34 -8.88
N MET A 539 12.32 1.13 -8.73
CA MET A 539 12.90 -0.22 -8.55
C MET A 539 12.27 -1.02 -7.40
N ASP A 540 11.82 -0.35 -6.34
CA ASP A 540 11.17 -0.98 -5.19
C ASP A 540 9.93 -1.80 -5.60
N ASN A 541 9.15 -1.31 -6.57
CA ASN A 541 7.97 -2.01 -7.08
C ASN A 541 8.37 -3.32 -7.76
N GLY A 542 9.33 -3.27 -8.68
CA GLY A 542 9.84 -4.45 -9.38
C GLY A 542 10.47 -5.48 -8.44
N ILE A 543 11.23 -5.04 -7.42
CA ILE A 543 11.84 -5.92 -6.41
C ILE A 543 10.76 -6.63 -5.58
N ARG A 544 9.75 -5.90 -5.12
CA ARG A 544 8.61 -6.45 -4.36
C ARG A 544 7.65 -7.29 -5.18
N ALA A 545 7.57 -7.08 -6.49
CA ALA A 545 6.69 -7.82 -7.38
C ALA A 545 7.29 -9.16 -7.84
N SER A 546 8.58 -9.41 -7.60
CA SER A 546 9.32 -10.59 -8.10
C SER A 546 9.94 -11.47 -7.01
N TYR A 547 9.66 -11.19 -5.74
CA TYR A 547 10.24 -11.89 -4.58
C TYR A 547 9.91 -13.40 -4.54
N GLU A 548 8.80 -13.87 -5.12
CA GLU A 548 8.45 -15.30 -5.15
C GLU A 548 9.49 -16.13 -5.91
N VAL A 549 10.11 -15.55 -6.95
CA VAL A 549 11.10 -16.23 -7.81
C VAL A 549 12.23 -16.83 -6.96
N PHE A 550 12.72 -16.07 -5.98
CA PHE A 550 13.83 -16.50 -5.12
C PHE A 550 13.46 -17.75 -4.33
N LEU A 551 12.32 -17.75 -3.63
CA LEU A 551 11.92 -18.93 -2.87
C LEU A 551 11.58 -20.12 -3.76
N PHE A 552 10.92 -19.88 -4.89
CA PHE A 552 10.62 -20.94 -5.84
C PHE A 552 11.87 -21.53 -6.50
N LEU A 553 12.98 -20.80 -6.63
CA LEU A 553 14.27 -21.35 -7.04
C LEU A 553 14.76 -22.41 -6.05
N VAL A 554 14.67 -22.12 -4.74
CA VAL A 554 15.05 -23.09 -3.71
C VAL A 554 14.10 -24.28 -3.71
N LEU A 555 12.79 -24.04 -3.76
CA LEU A 555 11.77 -25.10 -3.80
C LEU A 555 11.94 -26.01 -5.01
N ALA A 556 12.15 -25.44 -6.19
CA ALA A 556 12.41 -26.18 -7.42
C ALA A 556 13.71 -27.00 -7.31
N PHE A 557 14.78 -26.43 -6.73
CA PHE A 557 16.05 -27.13 -6.53
C PHE A 557 15.93 -28.29 -5.53
N VAL A 558 15.24 -28.12 -4.40
CA VAL A 558 15.06 -29.20 -3.42
C VAL A 558 14.11 -30.28 -3.94
N SER A 559 13.21 -29.94 -4.85
CA SER A 559 12.26 -30.87 -5.46
C SER A 559 12.83 -31.75 -6.57
N GLN A 560 14.10 -31.56 -6.94
CA GLN A 560 14.76 -32.36 -7.98
C GLN A 560 14.84 -33.83 -7.57
N GLU A 561 14.28 -34.70 -8.41
CA GLU A 561 14.25 -36.16 -8.18
C GLU A 561 15.64 -36.78 -8.29
N LYS A 562 16.41 -36.31 -9.29
CA LYS A 562 17.80 -36.72 -9.51
C LYS A 562 18.74 -35.82 -8.71
N PRO A 563 19.81 -36.36 -8.10
CA PRO A 563 20.84 -35.54 -7.46
C PRO A 563 21.32 -34.43 -8.39
N ALA A 564 21.27 -33.20 -7.92
CA ALA A 564 21.82 -32.06 -8.65
C ALA A 564 23.34 -32.23 -8.77
N ARG A 565 23.89 -31.93 -9.94
CA ARG A 565 25.35 -31.89 -10.13
C ARG A 565 25.95 -30.84 -9.18
N PRO A 566 27.17 -31.03 -8.64
CA PRO A 566 27.77 -30.09 -7.69
C PRO A 566 27.77 -28.64 -8.19
N TRP A 567 28.09 -28.42 -9.47
CA TRP A 567 28.10 -27.08 -10.06
C TRP A 567 26.75 -26.37 -10.00
N LEU A 568 25.62 -27.09 -10.07
CA LEU A 568 24.28 -26.48 -10.00
C LEU A 568 23.99 -26.02 -8.56
N LYS A 569 24.40 -26.81 -7.57
CA LYS A 569 24.32 -26.43 -6.16
C LYS A 569 25.19 -25.21 -5.86
N PHE A 570 26.46 -25.26 -6.27
CA PHE A 570 27.40 -24.15 -6.04
C PHE A 570 27.01 -22.90 -6.83
N GLY A 571 26.51 -23.06 -8.06
CA GLY A 571 25.98 -21.96 -8.85
C GLY A 571 24.77 -21.30 -8.18
N LEU A 572 23.82 -22.09 -7.67
CA LEU A 572 22.68 -21.54 -6.94
C LEU A 572 23.11 -20.82 -5.64
N LEU A 573 24.07 -21.38 -4.91
CA LEU A 573 24.63 -20.71 -3.73
C LEU A 573 25.39 -19.43 -4.09
N GLY A 574 26.12 -19.42 -5.22
CA GLY A 574 26.78 -18.23 -5.76
C GLY A 574 25.78 -17.16 -6.19
N PHE A 575 24.67 -17.56 -6.80
CA PHE A 575 23.53 -16.67 -7.07
C PHE A 575 23.01 -16.03 -5.79
N TYR A 576 22.78 -16.81 -4.74
CA TYR A 576 22.33 -16.29 -3.44
C TYR A 576 23.38 -15.43 -2.73
N ALA A 577 24.67 -15.68 -2.94
CA ALA A 577 25.73 -14.78 -2.48
C ALA A 577 25.67 -13.43 -3.21
N ALA A 578 25.40 -13.42 -4.53
CA ALA A 578 25.18 -12.18 -5.28
C ALA A 578 23.90 -11.45 -4.82
N VAL A 579 22.83 -12.18 -4.49
CA VAL A 579 21.61 -11.60 -3.90
C VAL A 579 21.89 -10.99 -2.52
N LEU A 580 22.73 -11.62 -1.69
CA LEU A 580 23.16 -11.06 -0.42
C LEU A 580 23.95 -9.76 -0.64
N VAL A 581 24.91 -9.75 -1.57
CA VAL A 581 25.68 -8.55 -1.91
C VAL A 581 24.75 -7.43 -2.38
N PHE A 582 23.78 -7.74 -3.25
CA PHE A 582 22.74 -6.79 -3.67
C PHE A 582 21.93 -6.27 -2.49
N SER A 583 21.46 -7.17 -1.62
CA SER A 583 20.62 -6.77 -0.49
C SER A 583 21.38 -5.88 0.46
N VAL A 584 22.65 -6.20 0.76
CA VAL A 584 23.53 -5.34 1.56
C VAL A 584 23.77 -4.00 0.85
N PHE A 585 24.06 -4.02 -0.45
CA PHE A 585 24.26 -2.80 -1.24
C PHE A 585 23.02 -1.91 -1.25
N VAL A 586 21.84 -2.43 -1.62
CA VAL A 586 20.58 -1.68 -1.62
C VAL A 586 20.21 -1.18 -0.23
N LEU A 587 20.39 -2.01 0.80
CA LEU A 587 20.17 -1.59 2.18
C LEU A 587 21.14 -0.48 2.59
N TYR A 588 22.38 -0.47 2.10
CA TYR A 588 23.44 0.44 2.55
C TYR A 588 23.58 1.72 1.71
N THR A 589 23.35 1.67 0.40
CA THR A 589 23.49 2.80 -0.54
C THR A 589 22.16 3.41 -0.96
N GLY A 590 21.07 2.65 -0.88
CA GLY A 590 19.72 3.19 -1.04
C GLY A 590 19.36 4.11 0.13
N LEU A 591 18.41 5.01 -0.09
CA LEU A 591 17.85 5.99 0.86
C LEU A 591 17.62 5.50 2.32
N PHE A 592 17.60 4.18 2.56
CA PHE A 592 17.35 3.51 3.85
C PHE A 592 18.19 4.00 5.04
N PHE A 593 19.44 4.44 4.83
CA PHE A 593 20.30 4.98 5.90
C PHE A 593 20.72 6.44 5.73
N ARG A 594 20.46 7.09 4.58
CA ARG A 594 20.82 8.51 4.40
C ARG A 594 20.09 9.44 5.39
N GLY A 595 18.95 9.02 5.96
CA GLY A 595 18.21 9.76 6.99
C GLY A 595 18.33 9.21 8.42
N VAL A 596 19.13 8.16 8.65
CA VAL A 596 19.33 7.55 9.99
C VAL A 596 20.68 7.95 10.61
N PHE A 597 21.56 8.56 9.81
CA PHE A 597 22.90 9.01 10.22
C PHE A 597 23.18 10.50 9.96
N PHE A 598 22.16 11.34 9.83
CA PHE A 598 22.31 12.80 9.85
C PHE A 598 21.32 13.46 10.80
#